data_AF-A0A6P2SL14-F1
#
_entry.id   AF-A0A6P2SL14-F1
#
_cell.length_a   1.000
_cell.length_b   1.000
_cell.length_c   1.000
_cell.angle_alpha   90.00
_cell.angle_beta   90.00
_cell.angle_gamma   90.00
#
_symmetry.space_group_name_H-M   'P 1'
#
loop_
_entity.id
_entity.type
_entity.pdbx_description
1 polymer ?
#
loop_
_entity_poly.entity_id
_entity_poly.type
_entity_poly.pdbx_seq_one_letter_code
_entity_poly.pdbx_strand_id
1 'polypeptide(L)' 'MESVDPAPLEWVAWYNHHRLMEPLGYIPPAEAEANYYRQLRNAADVPALT' A
#
# COMPACT_ATOMS: atom_id res chain seq x y z
N MET A 1 -16.32 -21.06 -3.85
CA MET A 1 -15.67 -19.81 -3.42
C MET A 1 -14.86 -20.16 -2.20
N GLU A 2 -13.54 -20.04 -2.29
CA GLU A 2 -12.63 -20.28 -1.17
C GLU A 2 -13.01 -19.33 -0.03
N SER A 3 -13.62 -19.87 1.02
CA SER A 3 -13.97 -19.12 2.23
C SER A 3 -12.67 -18.85 2.98
N VAL A 4 -12.10 -17.66 2.76
CA VAL A 4 -11.06 -17.11 3.63
C VAL A 4 -11.63 -17.08 5.04
N ASP A 5 -10.95 -17.78 5.94
CA ASP A 5 -11.25 -17.85 7.37
C ASP A 5 -11.40 -16.42 7.95
N PRO A 6 -12.42 -16.11 8.77
CA PRO A 6 -12.65 -14.74 9.25
C PRO A 6 -11.68 -14.30 10.36
N ALA A 7 -10.87 -15.20 10.92
CA ALA A 7 -9.86 -14.88 11.93
C ALA A 7 -8.75 -13.88 11.47
N PRO A 8 -8.27 -13.90 10.21
CA PRO A 8 -7.32 -12.90 9.69
C PRO A 8 -7.93 -11.57 9.21
N LEU A 9 -9.22 -11.48 8.86
CA LEU A 9 -9.75 -10.28 8.20
C LEU A 9 -9.79 -9.05 9.12
N GLU A 10 -10.13 -9.23 10.40
CA GLU A 10 -10.12 -8.13 11.38
C GLU A 10 -8.70 -7.66 11.71
N TRP A 11 -7.75 -8.60 11.83
CA TRP A 11 -6.34 -8.26 12.05
C TRP A 11 -5.75 -7.54 10.84
N VAL A 12 -6.07 -8.00 9.62
CA VAL A 12 -5.67 -7.34 8.37
C VAL A 12 -6.28 -5.94 8.28
N ALA A 13 -7.55 -5.78 8.64
CA ALA A 13 -8.21 -4.48 8.65
C ALA A 13 -7.56 -3.53 9.68
N TRP A 14 -7.32 -3.97 10.91
CA TRP A 14 -6.65 -3.18 11.95
C TRP A 14 -5.21 -2.84 11.57
N TYR A 15 -4.45 -3.81 11.04
CA TYR A 15 -3.07 -3.59 10.61
C TYR A 15 -3.02 -2.55 9.48
N ASN A 16 -3.88 -2.66 8.47
CA ASN A 16 -3.92 -1.73 7.35
C ASN A 16 -4.43 -0.34 7.75
N HIS A 17 -5.42 -0.25 8.64
CA HIS A 17 -6.05 1.03 9.00
C HIS A 17 -5.47 1.71 10.24
N HIS A 18 -4.68 1.04 11.06
CA HIS A 18 -4.12 1.63 12.28
C HIS A 18 -2.61 1.55 12.28
N ARG A 19 -2.05 0.34 12.21
CA ARG A 19 -0.61 0.16 12.39
C ARG A 19 0.22 0.60 11.19
N LEU A 20 -0.26 0.38 9.98
CA LEU A 20 0.44 0.78 8.75
C LEU A 20 0.41 2.30 8.53
N MET A 21 -0.52 3.02 9.18
CA MET A 21 -0.61 4.47 9.05
C MET A 21 0.50 5.20 9.79
N GLU A 22 0.96 4.72 10.95
CA GLU A 22 2.00 5.40 11.74
C GLU A 22 3.34 5.52 10.97
N PRO A 23 3.86 4.46 10.32
CA PRO A 23 5.05 4.56 9.47
C PRO A 23 4.83 5.35 8.17
N LEU A 24 3.60 5.37 7.64
CA LEU A 24 3.24 6.09 6.42
C LEU A 24 2.93 7.58 6.68
N GLY A 25 3.05 8.07 7.92
CA GLY A 25 2.80 9.46 8.26
C GLY A 25 1.31 9.83 8.27
N TYR A 26 0.43 8.90 8.66
CA TYR A 26 -1.03 9.02 8.64
C TYR A 26 -1.64 9.13 7.24
N ILE A 27 -0.91 8.72 6.21
CA ILE A 27 -1.42 8.62 4.86
C ILE A 27 -2.15 7.27 4.72
N PRO A 28 -3.40 7.25 4.22
CA PRO A 28 -4.13 6.02 3.91
C PRO A 28 -3.29 5.09 3.02
N PRO A 29 -3.30 3.76 3.27
CA PRO A 29 -2.53 2.80 2.49
C PRO A 29 -2.77 2.89 0.98
N ALA A 30 -4.03 3.14 0.58
CA ALA A 30 -4.40 3.32 -0.82
C ALA A 30 -3.71 4.53 -1.47
N GLU A 31 -3.57 5.63 -0.73
CA GLU A 31 -2.88 6.83 -1.22
C GLU A 31 -1.36 6.64 -1.24
N ALA A 32 -0.80 5.96 -0.24
CA ALA A 32 0.61 5.61 -0.22
C ALA A 32 0.99 4.66 -1.38
N GLU A 33 0.15 3.65 -1.66
CA GLU A 33 0.31 2.72 -2.76
C GLU A 33 0.20 3.42 -4.13
N ALA A 34 -0.79 4.30 -4.30
CA ALA A 34 -0.91 5.12 -5.51
C ALA A 34 0.31 6.02 -5.74
N ASN A 35 0.84 6.63 -4.68
CA ASN A 35 2.06 7.42 -4.74
C ASN A 35 3.29 6.57 -5.08
N TYR A 36 3.38 5.36 -4.54
CA TYR A 36 4.44 4.40 -4.86
C TYR A 36 4.41 4.02 -6.33
N TYR A 37 3.25 3.60 -6.87
CA TYR A 37 3.12 3.24 -8.28
C TYR A 37 3.32 4.43 -9.22
N ARG A 38 2.91 5.64 -8.81
CA ARG A 38 3.20 6.86 -9.57
C ARG A 38 4.70 7.13 -9.65
N GLN A 39 5.41 7.03 -8.52
CA GLN A 39 6.86 7.18 -8.49
C GLN A 39 7.57 6.09 -9.29
N LEU A 40 7.15 4.84 -9.15
CA LEU A 40 7.70 3.71 -9.89
C LEU A 40 7.51 3.89 -11.40
N ARG A 41 6.32 4.34 -11.83
CA ARG A 41 6.04 4.65 -13.24
C ARG A 41 6.91 5.80 -13.75
N ASN A 42 7.05 6.87 -12.97
CA ASN A 42 7.92 8.00 -13.34
C ASN A 42 9.40 7.60 -13.37
N ALA A 43 9.83 6.71 -12.48
CA ALA A 43 11.17 6.14 -12.44
C ALA A 43 11.43 5.12 -13.57
N ALA A 44 10.37 4.46 -14.07
CA ALA A 44 10.45 3.60 -15.25
C ALA A 44 10.40 4.39 -16.57
N ASP A 45 9.84 5.61 -16.54
CA ASP A 45 9.69 6.49 -17.70
C ASP A 45 10.85 7.48 -17.86
N VAL A 46 11.72 7.66 -16.86
CA VAL A 46 13.02 8.30 -17.10
C VAL A 46 13.78 7.40 -18.09
N PRO A 47 13.99 7.82 -19.35
CA PRO A 47 14.89 7.07 -20.21
C PRO A 47 16.24 7.09 -19.51
N ALA A 48 16.94 5.96 -19.53
CA ALA A 48 18.36 5.92 -19.21
C ALA A 48 19.08 6.91 -20.14
N LEU A 49 19.12 8.18 -19.75
CA LEU A 49 19.96 9.20 -20.34
C LEU A 49 21.33 8.98 -19.71
N THR A 50 22.03 7.99 -20.25
CA THR A 50 23.48 7.85 -20.13
C THR A 50 24.01 7.29 -21.43
#